data_AF-A0A524N3R3-F1
#
_entry.id   AF-A0A524N3R3-F1
#
_cell.length_a   1.000
_cell.length_b   1.000
_cell.length_c   1.000
_cell.angle_alpha   90.00
_cell.angle_beta   90.00
_cell.angle_gamma   90.00
#
_symmetry.space_group_name_H-M   'P 1'
#
loop_
_entity.id
_entity.type
_entity.pdbx_description
1 polymer ?
#
loop_
_entity_poly.entity_id
_entity_poly.type
_entity_poly.pdbx_seq_one_letter_code
_entity_poly.pdbx_strand_id
1 'polypeptide(L)'
;MKTSRRMSSRITCGILVIAALTVAVSAWAQRNEYAYKKFGEPWKKCEKITYRGASDQYYVMIGNTPVPIARKDIEGLRIPKPSDFDKYAREFRGGSPSPEATRGMENIAFQYKMLVWDVQAYLLVFPTYLKDNNTAGIMKVCDDYERVTSTVPDALQGFFWKALLENRQSARLKKALTDAIENGSRPVAATAHIVRGDLYVDEGKKTDALIDGYFRVIILFKDVRGVQAEALFKAWQTLKSMSDPRADKFRQRLVDEFPGSLYSKQSRSG
;
A
#
# COMPACT_ATOMS: atom_id res chain seq x y z
N MET A 1 3.12 7.11 -46.02
CA MET A 1 3.24 6.37 -44.75
C MET A 1 3.67 7.32 -43.65
N LYS A 2 2.75 7.71 -42.74
CA LYS A 2 3.06 8.58 -41.60
C LYS A 2 3.60 7.73 -40.45
N THR A 3 4.90 7.83 -40.20
CA THR A 3 5.56 7.24 -39.03
C THR A 3 5.20 8.03 -37.78
N SER A 4 4.21 7.52 -37.04
CA SER A 4 3.87 7.98 -35.70
C SER A 4 5.05 7.74 -34.76
N ARG A 5 5.79 8.80 -34.42
CA ARG A 5 6.75 8.81 -33.32
C ARG A 5 5.96 8.69 -32.00
N ARG A 6 5.86 7.49 -31.46
CA ARG A 6 5.44 7.27 -30.07
C ARG A 6 6.50 7.89 -29.16
N MET A 7 6.22 9.09 -28.67
CA MET A 7 6.89 9.66 -27.51
C MET A 7 6.58 8.76 -26.31
N SER A 8 7.50 7.83 -26.03
CA SER A 8 7.59 7.20 -24.71
C SER A 8 7.99 8.29 -23.73
N SER A 9 6.97 8.96 -23.19
CA SER A 9 7.09 9.78 -22.00
C SER A 9 7.56 8.84 -20.90
N ARG A 10 8.88 8.80 -20.67
CA ARG A 10 9.47 8.26 -19.45
C ARG A 10 9.01 9.16 -18.32
N ILE A 11 7.78 8.96 -17.86
CA ILE A 11 7.31 9.44 -16.57
C ILE A 11 8.28 8.83 -15.59
N THR A 12 9.14 9.67 -15.05
CA THR A 12 10.10 9.29 -14.02
C THR A 12 9.26 8.72 -12.89
N CYS A 13 9.26 7.39 -12.76
CA CYS A 13 8.50 6.66 -11.76
C CYS A 13 8.87 7.28 -10.42
N GLY A 14 7.95 8.06 -9.86
CA GLY A 14 8.16 8.79 -8.62
C GLY A 14 8.43 7.77 -7.54
N ILE A 15 9.69 7.62 -7.16
CA ILE A 15 10.15 6.65 -6.17
C ILE A 15 9.31 6.85 -4.91
N LEU A 16 8.48 5.86 -4.61
CA LEU A 16 7.63 5.82 -3.44
C LEU A 16 8.56 5.55 -2.24
N VAL A 17 9.09 6.62 -1.63
CA VAL A 17 9.73 6.46 -0.33
C VAL A 17 8.60 6.20 0.64
N ILE A 18 8.57 4.96 1.12
CA ILE A 18 7.92 4.48 2.34
C ILE A 18 7.92 5.67 3.29
N ALA A 19 6.76 6.36 3.43
CA ALA A 19 6.54 7.24 4.56
C ALA A 19 6.99 6.39 5.74
N ALA A 20 7.99 6.87 6.50
CA ALA A 20 8.54 6.14 7.60
C ALA A 20 7.35 5.76 8.48
N LEU A 21 6.85 4.55 8.25
CA LEU A 21 6.06 3.77 9.15
C LEU A 21 7.09 3.50 10.24
N THR A 22 7.28 4.50 11.08
CA THR A 22 7.09 4.32 12.50
C THR A 22 5.70 3.70 12.62
N VAL A 23 5.61 2.40 12.27
CA VAL A 23 4.80 1.50 13.03
C VAL A 23 5.32 1.82 14.41
N ALA A 24 4.54 2.56 15.19
CA ALA A 24 4.60 2.40 16.62
C ALA A 24 4.36 0.91 16.77
N VAL A 25 5.47 0.16 16.73
CA VAL A 25 5.56 -1.21 17.14
C VAL A 25 5.29 -1.06 18.61
N SER A 26 4.00 -0.92 18.90
CA SER A 26 3.49 -0.71 20.22
C SER A 26 4.10 -1.84 21.04
N ALA A 27 4.43 -1.59 22.30
CA ALA A 27 5.15 -2.53 23.17
C ALA A 27 4.59 -3.99 23.16
N TRP A 28 3.40 -4.17 22.60
CA TRP A 28 2.72 -5.39 22.18
C TRP A 28 3.50 -6.34 21.23
N ALA A 29 4.43 -5.89 20.38
CA ALA A 29 5.18 -6.79 19.48
C ALA A 29 6.40 -7.47 20.11
N GLN A 30 6.69 -7.21 21.39
CA GLN A 30 7.78 -7.86 22.12
C GLN A 30 7.38 -9.17 22.80
N ARG A 31 6.10 -9.57 22.74
CA ARG A 31 5.68 -10.86 23.29
C ARG A 31 5.85 -11.95 22.24
N ASN A 32 6.86 -12.80 22.43
CA ASN A 32 7.13 -14.00 21.64
C ASN A 32 6.10 -15.12 21.94
N GLU A 33 4.80 -14.80 21.90
CA GLU A 33 3.74 -15.75 22.20
C GLU A 33 2.68 -15.74 21.08
N TYR A 34 2.14 -16.91 20.76
CA TYR A 34 0.95 -17.00 19.92
C TYR A 34 -0.29 -16.67 20.75
N ALA A 35 -1.11 -15.74 20.26
CA ALA A 35 -2.39 -15.44 20.89
C ALA A 35 -3.41 -14.98 19.85
N TYR A 36 -4.70 -15.14 20.18
CA TYR A 36 -5.79 -14.64 19.37
C TYR A 36 -6.81 -13.92 20.24
N LYS A 37 -7.61 -13.06 19.62
CA LYS A 37 -8.73 -12.37 20.25
C LYS A 37 -9.95 -12.50 19.35
N LYS A 38 -11.07 -12.95 19.91
CA LYS A 38 -12.37 -12.89 19.25
C LYS A 38 -13.09 -11.60 19.62
N PHE A 39 -14.03 -11.15 18.79
CA PHE A 39 -14.84 -9.97 19.09
C PHE A 39 -15.54 -10.10 20.45
N GLY A 40 -15.34 -9.11 21.32
CA GLY A 40 -15.95 -9.08 22.65
C GLY A 40 -15.29 -10.01 23.68
N GLU A 41 -14.24 -10.75 23.31
CA GLU A 41 -13.52 -11.66 24.21
C GLU A 41 -12.14 -11.11 24.60
N PRO A 42 -11.59 -11.53 25.77
CA PRO A 42 -10.20 -11.26 26.10
C PRO A 42 -9.23 -12.04 25.19
N TRP A 43 -7.97 -11.62 25.16
CA TRP A 43 -6.90 -12.36 24.48
C TRP A 43 -6.70 -13.75 25.08
N LYS A 44 -6.59 -14.76 24.22
CA LYS A 44 -6.33 -16.16 24.59
C LYS A 44 -4.97 -16.60 24.04
N LYS A 45 -4.14 -17.19 24.90
CA LYS A 45 -2.86 -17.80 24.51
C LYS A 45 -3.10 -19.13 23.82
N CYS A 46 -2.16 -19.50 22.95
CA CYS A 46 -2.18 -20.76 22.21
C CYS A 46 -0.75 -21.15 21.84
N GLU A 47 -0.54 -22.39 21.40
CA GLU A 47 0.78 -22.90 21.02
C GLU A 47 1.14 -22.53 19.58
N LYS A 48 0.14 -22.49 18.68
CA LYS A 48 0.33 -22.21 17.25
C LYS A 48 -0.97 -21.75 16.60
N ILE A 49 -0.85 -20.90 15.59
CA ILE A 49 -1.96 -20.50 14.72
C ILE A 49 -1.56 -20.80 13.27
N THR A 50 -2.47 -21.40 12.51
CA THR A 50 -2.33 -21.59 11.06
C THR A 50 -3.60 -21.14 10.36
N TYR A 51 -3.47 -20.57 9.17
CA TYR A 51 -4.63 -20.18 8.36
C TYR A 51 -4.87 -21.20 7.24
N ARG A 52 -6.14 -21.55 7.01
CA ARG A 52 -6.55 -22.40 5.89
C ARG A 52 -7.54 -21.65 5.01
N GLY A 53 -7.08 -21.25 3.82
CA GLY A 53 -7.88 -20.46 2.87
C GLY A 53 -9.12 -21.20 2.34
N ALA A 54 -9.04 -22.52 2.17
CA ALA A 54 -10.18 -23.29 1.65
C ALA A 54 -11.42 -23.26 2.55
N SER A 55 -11.24 -23.10 3.87
CA SER A 55 -12.34 -23.02 4.84
C SER A 55 -12.52 -21.64 5.46
N ASP A 56 -11.73 -20.64 5.05
CA ASP A 56 -11.62 -19.31 5.65
C ASP A 56 -11.55 -19.33 7.20
N GLN A 57 -10.70 -20.23 7.73
CA GLN A 57 -10.57 -20.48 9.16
C GLN A 57 -9.13 -20.42 9.63
N TYR A 58 -8.96 -19.93 10.85
CA TYR A 58 -7.76 -20.14 11.65
C TYR A 58 -7.89 -21.44 12.44
N TYR A 59 -6.84 -22.25 12.40
CA TYR A 59 -6.69 -23.41 13.26
C TYR A 59 -5.73 -23.01 14.37
N VAL A 60 -6.29 -22.85 15.57
CA VAL A 60 -5.56 -22.50 16.77
C VAL A 60 -5.30 -23.78 17.56
N MET A 61 -4.03 -24.09 17.82
CA MET A 61 -3.67 -25.20 18.71
C MET A 61 -3.87 -24.75 20.16
N ILE A 62 -4.62 -25.54 20.93
CA ILE A 62 -4.75 -25.39 22.39
C ILE A 62 -4.38 -26.75 22.99
N GLY A 63 -3.20 -26.84 23.62
CA GLY A 63 -2.57 -28.11 23.92
C GLY A 63 -2.27 -28.88 22.62
N ASN A 64 -2.85 -30.08 22.48
CA ASN A 64 -2.71 -30.91 21.28
C ASN A 64 -3.96 -30.91 20.37
N THR A 65 -4.94 -30.04 20.66
CA THR A 65 -6.21 -30.01 19.94
C THR A 65 -6.27 -28.81 18.99
N PRO A 66 -6.45 -29.03 17.68
CA PRO A 66 -6.71 -27.95 16.75
C PRO A 66 -8.16 -27.47 16.88
N VAL A 67 -8.34 -26.20 17.26
CA VAL A 67 -9.66 -25.55 17.34
C VAL A 67 -9.85 -24.65 16.12
N PRO A 68 -10.80 -24.97 15.22
CA PRO A 68 -11.12 -24.10 14.10
C PRO A 68 -11.90 -22.87 14.57
N ILE A 69 -11.51 -21.70 14.07
CA ILE A 69 -12.17 -20.41 14.34
C ILE A 69 -12.34 -19.70 13.00
N ALA A 70 -13.56 -19.26 12.67
CA ALA A 70 -13.79 -18.52 11.44
C ALA A 70 -13.02 -17.20 11.45
N ARG A 71 -12.45 -16.80 10.32
CA ARG A 71 -11.68 -15.55 10.22
C ARG A 71 -12.49 -14.33 10.66
N LYS A 72 -13.77 -14.28 10.29
CA LYS A 72 -14.70 -13.20 10.67
C LYS A 72 -14.91 -13.06 12.19
N ASP A 73 -14.63 -14.10 12.97
CA ASP A 73 -14.80 -14.08 14.43
C ASP A 73 -13.53 -13.57 15.14
N ILE A 74 -12.41 -13.45 14.41
CA ILE A 74 -11.13 -12.98 14.95
C ILE A 74 -11.06 -11.45 14.84
N GLU A 75 -10.91 -10.80 15.98
CA GLU A 75 -10.61 -9.37 16.09
C GLU A 75 -9.11 -9.11 15.91
N GLY A 76 -8.25 -10.02 16.39
CA GLY A 76 -6.81 -9.83 16.32
C GLY A 76 -5.99 -11.09 16.55
N LEU A 77 -4.78 -11.08 15.99
CA LEU A 77 -3.79 -12.13 16.14
C LEU A 77 -2.49 -11.56 16.72
N ARG A 78 -1.79 -12.38 17.50
CA ARG A 78 -0.39 -12.20 17.85
C ARG A 78 0.36 -13.43 17.40
N ILE A 79 1.36 -13.19 16.56
CA ILE A 79 2.19 -14.20 15.94
C ILE A 79 3.63 -13.78 16.22
N PRO A 80 4.47 -14.67 16.77
CA PRO A 80 5.88 -14.38 16.99
C PRO A 80 6.54 -13.90 15.70
N LYS A 81 7.44 -12.92 15.83
CA LYS A 81 8.18 -12.39 14.69
C LYS A 81 9.05 -13.48 14.06
N PRO A 82 9.03 -13.64 12.73
CA PRO A 82 9.96 -14.54 12.06
C PRO A 82 11.40 -14.16 12.41
N SER A 83 12.23 -15.15 12.77
CA SER A 83 13.62 -14.94 13.22
C SER A 83 14.45 -14.14 12.23
N ASP A 84 14.26 -14.41 10.93
CA ASP A 84 15.02 -13.77 9.85
C ASP A 84 14.43 -12.45 9.37
N PHE A 85 13.27 -12.02 9.89
CA PHE A 85 12.60 -10.81 9.43
C PHE A 85 13.51 -9.57 9.58
N ASP A 86 14.10 -9.39 10.76
CA ASP A 86 14.97 -8.23 11.02
C ASP A 86 16.26 -8.28 10.18
N LYS A 87 16.78 -9.49 9.90
CA LYS A 87 17.95 -9.67 9.05
C LYS A 87 17.68 -9.04 7.68
N TYR A 88 16.60 -9.47 7.02
CA TYR A 88 16.26 -8.99 5.68
C TYR A 88 15.75 -7.55 5.68
N ALA A 89 14.96 -7.14 6.69
CA ALA A 89 14.38 -5.79 6.76
C ALA A 89 15.43 -4.68 6.76
N ARG A 90 16.62 -4.93 7.33
CA ARG A 90 17.73 -3.96 7.32
C ARG A 90 18.21 -3.62 5.91
N GLU A 91 18.24 -4.58 5.00
CA GLU A 91 18.69 -4.35 3.63
C GLU A 91 17.70 -3.46 2.85
N PHE A 92 16.40 -3.63 3.08
CA PHE A 92 15.36 -2.79 2.48
C PHE A 92 15.46 -1.33 2.94
N ARG A 93 15.84 -1.08 4.20
CA ARG A 93 16.08 0.28 4.71
C ARG A 93 17.25 0.96 4.02
N GLY A 94 18.21 0.19 3.50
CA GLY A 94 19.33 0.69 2.70
C GLY A 94 18.94 1.10 1.26
N GLY A 95 17.72 0.82 0.81
CA GLY A 95 17.19 1.25 -0.50
C GLY A 95 17.58 0.37 -1.70
N SER A 96 18.40 -0.65 -1.47
CA SER A 96 18.86 -1.62 -2.49
C SER A 96 19.04 -3.00 -1.85
N PRO A 97 17.94 -3.73 -1.57
CA PRO A 97 18.01 -5.06 -0.97
C PRO A 97 18.66 -6.08 -1.90
N SER A 98 19.37 -7.08 -1.36
CA SER A 98 19.92 -8.17 -2.16
C SER A 98 18.81 -9.11 -2.69
N PRO A 99 19.06 -9.87 -3.78
CA PRO A 99 18.14 -10.92 -4.22
C PRO A 99 17.86 -12.01 -3.17
N GLU A 100 18.79 -12.23 -2.22
CA GLU A 100 18.55 -13.10 -1.07
C GLU A 100 17.52 -12.49 -0.12
N ALA A 101 17.66 -11.22 0.23
CA ALA A 101 16.72 -10.54 1.12
C ALA A 101 15.31 -10.47 0.54
N THR A 102 15.19 -10.21 -0.76
CA THR A 102 13.89 -10.23 -1.46
C THR A 102 13.25 -11.62 -1.37
N ARG A 103 13.97 -12.69 -1.73
CA ARG A 103 13.45 -14.06 -1.63
C ARG A 103 13.13 -14.46 -0.18
N GLY A 104 13.95 -14.03 0.78
CA GLY A 104 13.74 -14.26 2.20
C GLY A 104 12.43 -13.63 2.70
N MET A 105 12.17 -12.39 2.32
CA MET A 105 10.91 -11.70 2.64
C MET A 105 9.70 -12.32 1.95
N GLU A 106 9.83 -12.72 0.68
CA GLU A 106 8.78 -13.45 -0.04
C GLU A 106 8.44 -14.78 0.66
N ASN A 107 9.46 -15.52 1.10
CA ASN A 107 9.26 -16.77 1.84
C ASN A 107 8.60 -16.53 3.20
N ILE A 108 9.00 -15.49 3.94
CA ILE A 108 8.30 -15.08 5.16
C ILE A 108 6.83 -14.79 4.85
N ALA A 109 6.56 -14.03 3.79
CA ALA A 109 5.20 -13.67 3.45
C ALA A 109 4.33 -14.88 3.09
N PHE A 110 4.92 -15.84 2.39
CA PHE A 110 4.29 -17.11 2.08
C PHE A 110 4.00 -17.95 3.35
N GLN A 111 4.99 -18.11 4.22
CA GLN A 111 4.87 -18.92 5.45
C GLN A 111 3.88 -18.32 6.46
N TYR A 112 3.80 -16.99 6.51
CA TYR A 112 2.95 -16.24 7.43
C TYR A 112 1.71 -15.67 6.74
N LYS A 113 1.27 -16.27 5.64
CA LYS A 113 0.06 -15.86 4.92
C LYS A 113 -1.14 -15.78 5.87
N MET A 114 -1.77 -14.61 5.93
CA MET A 114 -2.88 -14.27 6.84
C MET A 114 -2.53 -14.26 8.33
N LEU A 115 -1.24 -14.20 8.68
CA LEU A 115 -0.72 -14.24 10.06
C LEU A 115 0.09 -12.98 10.39
N VAL A 116 -0.35 -11.82 9.88
CA VAL A 116 0.19 -10.46 10.15
C VAL A 116 1.53 -10.17 9.48
N TRP A 117 2.49 -11.10 9.54
CA TRP A 117 3.85 -10.90 9.02
C TRP A 117 3.95 -10.95 7.49
N ASP A 118 2.95 -11.52 6.82
CA ASP A 118 2.81 -11.45 5.37
C ASP A 118 2.67 -10.03 4.85
N VAL A 119 1.75 -9.26 5.44
CA VAL A 119 1.55 -7.86 5.07
C VAL A 119 2.81 -7.05 5.36
N GLN A 120 3.47 -7.27 6.49
CA GLN A 120 4.70 -6.57 6.86
C GLN A 120 5.85 -6.86 5.88
N ALA A 121 6.00 -8.12 5.45
CA ALA A 121 6.99 -8.49 4.44
C ALA A 121 6.68 -7.86 3.08
N TYR A 122 5.42 -7.90 2.62
CA TYR A 122 5.04 -7.29 1.34
C TYR A 122 5.16 -5.76 1.33
N LEU A 123 4.94 -5.08 2.46
CA LEU A 123 5.19 -3.64 2.59
C LEU A 123 6.65 -3.25 2.33
N LEU A 124 7.60 -4.18 2.56
CA LEU A 124 9.01 -3.98 2.24
C LEU A 124 9.33 -4.36 0.79
N VAL A 125 8.74 -5.45 0.29
CA VAL A 125 9.02 -5.98 -1.06
C VAL A 125 8.40 -5.16 -2.18
N PHE A 126 7.15 -4.72 -2.03
CA PHE A 126 6.40 -4.05 -3.10
C PHE A 126 7.02 -2.74 -3.60
N PRO A 127 7.59 -1.87 -2.75
CA PRO A 127 8.35 -0.71 -3.22
C PRO A 127 9.48 -1.08 -4.19
N THR A 128 10.21 -2.16 -3.91
CA THR A 128 11.27 -2.67 -4.79
C THR A 128 10.69 -3.17 -6.11
N TYR A 129 9.59 -3.92 -6.05
CA TYR A 129 8.90 -4.36 -7.27
C TYR A 129 8.45 -3.19 -8.15
N LEU A 130 7.89 -2.12 -7.57
CA LEU A 130 7.53 -0.92 -8.34
C LEU A 130 8.76 -0.24 -8.95
N LYS A 131 9.85 -0.11 -8.19
CA LYS A 131 11.12 0.48 -8.67
C LYS A 131 11.68 -0.30 -9.87
N ASP A 132 11.58 -1.63 -9.82
CA ASP A 132 12.09 -2.53 -10.85
C ASP A 132 11.08 -2.79 -11.98
N ASN A 133 9.94 -2.07 -12.00
CA ASN A 133 8.83 -2.30 -12.93
C ASN A 133 8.28 -3.74 -12.92
N ASN A 134 8.50 -4.50 -11.84
CA ASN A 134 7.94 -5.83 -11.62
C ASN A 134 6.50 -5.75 -11.09
N THR A 135 5.60 -5.15 -11.87
CA THR A 135 4.19 -5.00 -11.50
C THR A 135 3.45 -6.34 -11.54
N ALA A 136 3.92 -7.31 -12.33
CA ALA A 136 3.40 -8.68 -12.37
C ALA A 136 3.56 -9.39 -11.02
N GLY A 137 4.67 -9.19 -10.31
CA GLY A 137 4.88 -9.73 -8.97
C GLY A 137 3.86 -9.21 -7.96
N ILE A 138 3.54 -7.91 -8.00
CA ILE A 138 2.50 -7.31 -7.14
C ILE A 138 1.13 -7.88 -7.48
N MET A 139 0.78 -7.94 -8.77
CA MET A 139 -0.50 -8.47 -9.24
C MET A 139 -0.74 -9.90 -8.76
N LYS A 140 0.27 -10.77 -8.90
CA LYS A 140 0.20 -12.16 -8.42
C LYS A 140 -0.15 -12.24 -6.93
N VAL A 141 0.54 -11.46 -6.09
CA VAL A 141 0.27 -11.47 -4.64
C VAL A 141 -1.13 -10.94 -4.32
N CYS A 142 -1.58 -9.90 -5.01
CA CYS A 142 -2.91 -9.33 -4.77
C CYS A 142 -4.02 -10.30 -5.22
N ASP A 143 -3.85 -10.97 -6.37
CA ASP A 143 -4.75 -12.02 -6.83
C ASP A 143 -4.77 -13.20 -5.81
N ASP A 144 -3.64 -13.53 -5.19
CA ASP A 144 -3.56 -14.54 -4.12
C ASP A 144 -4.32 -14.15 -2.84
N TYR A 145 -4.44 -12.87 -2.53
CA TYR A 145 -5.27 -12.36 -1.42
C TYR A 145 -6.75 -12.35 -1.79
N GLU A 146 -7.10 -11.88 -2.98
CA GLU A 146 -8.49 -11.82 -3.43
C GLU A 146 -9.12 -13.21 -3.52
N ARG A 147 -8.35 -14.23 -3.91
CA ARG A 147 -8.77 -15.64 -3.88
C ARG A 147 -9.11 -16.18 -2.49
N VAL A 148 -8.63 -15.52 -1.44
CA VAL A 148 -8.66 -16.05 -0.06
C VAL A 148 -9.52 -15.20 0.87
N THR A 149 -9.53 -13.88 0.71
CA THR A 149 -10.11 -12.94 1.67
C THR A 149 -11.06 -11.91 1.06
N SER A 150 -11.36 -12.05 -0.23
CA SER A 150 -12.13 -11.14 -1.08
C SER A 150 -11.65 -9.69 -1.14
N THR A 151 -10.65 -9.30 -0.35
CA THR A 151 -10.16 -7.94 -0.22
C THR A 151 -8.65 -7.94 0.01
N VAL A 152 -7.93 -7.05 -0.68
CA VAL A 152 -6.51 -6.83 -0.41
C VAL A 152 -6.40 -6.02 0.89
N PRO A 153 -5.50 -6.38 1.83
CA PRO A 153 -5.29 -5.61 3.04
C PRO A 153 -5.06 -4.13 2.74
N ASP A 154 -5.71 -3.23 3.48
CA ASP A 154 -5.65 -1.76 3.30
C ASP A 154 -4.22 -1.24 3.07
N ALA A 155 -3.26 -1.75 3.85
CA ALA A 155 -1.85 -1.34 3.77
C ALA A 155 -1.19 -1.65 2.42
N LEU A 156 -1.71 -2.64 1.68
CA LEU A 156 -1.18 -3.07 0.38
C LEU A 156 -1.98 -2.51 -0.81
N GLN A 157 -3.19 -1.97 -0.59
CA GLN A 157 -4.09 -1.53 -1.67
C GLN A 157 -3.46 -0.48 -2.59
N GLY A 158 -2.71 0.49 -2.03
CA GLY A 158 -2.04 1.51 -2.84
C GLY A 158 -1.04 0.93 -3.84
N PHE A 159 -0.32 -0.13 -3.48
CA PHE A 159 0.60 -0.83 -4.39
C PHE A 159 -0.16 -1.61 -5.45
N PHE A 160 -1.25 -2.27 -5.05
CA PHE A 160 -2.10 -2.99 -5.97
C PHE A 160 -2.69 -2.07 -7.05
N TRP A 161 -3.24 -0.92 -6.66
CA TRP A 161 -3.80 0.03 -7.62
C TRP A 161 -2.75 0.62 -8.55
N LYS A 162 -1.55 0.90 -8.05
CA LYS A 162 -0.42 1.30 -8.91
C LYS A 162 -0.06 0.21 -9.91
N ALA A 163 -0.01 -1.05 -9.48
CA ALA A 163 0.21 -2.18 -10.39
C ALA A 163 -0.90 -2.30 -11.44
N LEU A 164 -2.17 -2.12 -11.08
CA LEU A 164 -3.28 -2.11 -12.03
C LEU A 164 -3.17 -0.98 -13.05
N LEU A 165 -2.79 0.22 -12.59
CA LEU A 165 -2.59 1.40 -13.44
C LEU A 165 -1.49 1.15 -14.48
N GLU A 166 -0.32 0.70 -14.04
CA GLU A 166 0.83 0.40 -14.91
C GLU A 166 0.52 -0.74 -15.90
N ASN A 167 -0.28 -1.73 -15.48
CA ASN A 167 -0.74 -2.83 -16.35
C ASN A 167 -1.95 -2.46 -17.22
N ARG A 168 -2.39 -1.19 -17.22
CA ARG A 168 -3.55 -0.69 -17.99
C ARG A 168 -4.85 -1.46 -17.72
N GLN A 169 -5.01 -2.02 -16.52
CA GLN A 169 -6.23 -2.70 -16.10
C GLN A 169 -7.31 -1.70 -15.62
N SER A 170 -7.61 -0.68 -16.43
CA SER A 170 -8.40 0.48 -16.02
C SER A 170 -9.81 0.14 -15.54
N ALA A 171 -10.45 -0.88 -16.10
CA ALA A 171 -11.78 -1.31 -15.64
C ALA A 171 -11.76 -1.87 -14.22
N ARG A 172 -10.80 -2.77 -13.93
CA ARG A 172 -10.59 -3.35 -12.59
C ARG A 172 -10.18 -2.27 -11.60
N LEU A 173 -9.28 -1.37 -12.02
CA LEU A 173 -8.85 -0.24 -11.22
C LEU A 173 -10.03 0.68 -10.85
N LYS A 174 -10.85 1.10 -11.82
CA LYS A 174 -12.03 1.95 -11.56
C LYS A 174 -12.96 1.32 -10.53
N LYS A 175 -13.27 0.03 -10.69
CA LYS A 175 -14.13 -0.70 -9.73
C LYS A 175 -13.53 -0.69 -8.32
N ALA A 176 -12.24 -1.03 -8.20
CA ALA A 176 -11.56 -1.08 -6.90
C ALA A 176 -11.47 0.31 -6.24
N LEU A 177 -11.22 1.37 -7.02
CA LEU A 177 -11.17 2.74 -6.50
C LEU A 177 -12.55 3.24 -6.05
N THR A 178 -13.61 2.94 -6.79
CA THR A 178 -14.98 3.29 -6.39
C THR A 178 -15.34 2.63 -5.06
N ASP A 179 -15.12 1.31 -4.96
CA ASP A 179 -15.41 0.57 -3.72
C ASP A 179 -14.61 1.12 -2.52
N ALA A 180 -13.33 1.42 -2.71
CA ALA A 180 -12.49 2.00 -1.67
C ALA A 180 -12.90 3.42 -1.25
N ILE A 181 -13.46 4.21 -2.17
CA ILE A 181 -13.97 5.55 -1.88
C ILE A 181 -15.30 5.49 -1.13
N GLU A 182 -16.17 4.54 -1.47
CA GLU A 182 -17.51 4.39 -0.89
C GLU A 182 -17.49 3.67 0.46
N ASN A 183 -16.70 2.58 0.56
CA ASN A 183 -16.75 1.64 1.67
C ASN A 183 -15.43 1.56 2.46
N GLY A 184 -14.35 2.11 1.93
CA GLY A 184 -13.04 2.04 2.55
C GLY A 184 -12.87 2.93 3.79
N SER A 185 -11.84 2.64 4.58
CA SER A 185 -11.44 3.53 5.66
C SER A 185 -11.03 4.91 5.13
N ARG A 186 -11.15 5.95 5.95
CA ARG A 186 -10.84 7.32 5.53
C ARG A 186 -9.44 7.50 4.90
N PRO A 187 -8.36 6.89 5.42
CA PRO A 187 -7.05 6.92 4.77
C PRO A 187 -7.00 6.16 3.42
N VAL A 188 -7.73 5.05 3.32
CA VAL A 188 -7.86 4.26 2.09
C VAL A 188 -8.58 5.05 1.01
N ALA A 189 -9.73 5.65 1.34
CA ALA A 189 -10.47 6.51 0.43
C ALA A 189 -9.64 7.71 -0.05
N ALA A 190 -8.85 8.32 0.84
CA ALA A 190 -7.94 9.41 0.48
C ALA A 190 -6.87 8.95 -0.53
N THR A 191 -6.28 7.78 -0.32
CA THR A 191 -5.31 7.18 -1.25
C THR A 191 -5.97 6.82 -2.58
N ALA A 192 -7.19 6.30 -2.56
CA ALA A 192 -7.95 5.95 -3.75
C ALA A 192 -8.23 7.19 -4.62
N HIS A 193 -8.57 8.32 -4.01
CA HIS A 193 -8.71 9.59 -4.74
C HIS A 193 -7.42 10.02 -5.43
N ILE A 194 -6.25 9.85 -4.80
CA ILE A 194 -4.96 10.14 -5.46
C ILE A 194 -4.80 9.27 -6.71
N VAL A 195 -4.98 7.96 -6.59
CA VAL A 195 -4.78 7.04 -7.72
C VAL A 195 -5.86 7.24 -8.80
N ARG A 196 -7.08 7.65 -8.43
CA ARG A 196 -8.11 8.08 -9.38
C ARG A 196 -7.65 9.30 -10.19
N GLY A 197 -6.98 10.24 -9.54
CA GLY A 197 -6.32 11.36 -10.20
C GLY A 197 -5.27 10.90 -11.21
N ASP A 198 -4.40 9.95 -10.81
CA ASP A 198 -3.36 9.40 -11.68
C ASP A 198 -3.97 8.74 -12.92
N LEU A 199 -5.03 7.95 -12.74
CA LEU A 199 -5.78 7.32 -13.83
C LEU A 199 -6.35 8.36 -14.79
N TYR A 200 -6.95 9.45 -14.29
CA TYR A 200 -7.46 10.52 -15.15
C TYR A 200 -6.35 11.26 -15.90
N VAL A 201 -5.17 11.43 -15.30
CA VAL A 201 -4.00 11.97 -16.02
C VAL A 201 -3.58 11.04 -17.17
N ASP A 202 -3.50 9.72 -16.94
CA ASP A 202 -3.16 8.75 -18.00
C ASP A 202 -4.22 8.71 -19.11
N GLU A 203 -5.49 8.94 -18.77
CA GLU A 203 -6.59 9.09 -19.74
C GLU A 203 -6.64 10.48 -20.43
N GLY A 204 -5.72 11.40 -20.10
CA GLY A 204 -5.69 12.76 -20.65
C GLY A 204 -6.74 13.73 -20.06
N LYS A 205 -7.48 13.30 -19.04
CA LYS A 205 -8.54 14.05 -18.35
C LYS A 205 -8.00 14.86 -17.18
N LYS A 206 -7.08 15.79 -17.47
CA LYS A 206 -6.35 16.54 -16.43
C LYS A 206 -7.24 17.37 -15.49
N THR A 207 -8.33 17.94 -16.01
CA THR A 207 -9.30 18.68 -15.19
C THR A 207 -10.00 17.78 -14.19
N ASP A 208 -10.44 16.60 -14.61
CA ASP A 208 -11.07 15.60 -13.74
C ASP A 208 -10.07 15.07 -12.71
N ALA A 209 -8.79 14.89 -13.10
CA ALA A 209 -7.73 14.52 -12.17
C ALA A 209 -7.57 15.50 -11.00
N LEU A 210 -7.66 16.80 -11.29
CA LEU A 210 -7.61 17.84 -10.27
C LEU A 210 -8.86 17.83 -9.39
N ILE A 211 -10.05 17.88 -10.00
CA ILE A 211 -11.32 18.04 -9.28
C ILE A 211 -11.67 16.77 -8.50
N ASP A 212 -11.66 15.62 -9.17
CA ASP A 212 -12.11 14.35 -8.61
C ASP A 212 -10.98 13.49 -8.05
N GLY A 213 -9.72 13.89 -8.23
CA GLY A 213 -8.59 13.26 -7.55
C GLY A 213 -7.99 14.16 -6.48
N TYR A 214 -7.04 14.98 -6.88
CA TYR A 214 -6.10 15.62 -5.96
C TYR A 214 -6.73 16.68 -5.04
N PHE A 215 -7.64 17.52 -5.55
CA PHE A 215 -8.28 18.56 -4.74
C PHE A 215 -9.22 17.99 -3.68
N ARG A 216 -9.92 16.89 -3.96
CA ARG A 216 -10.72 16.20 -2.94
C ARG A 216 -9.86 15.78 -1.76
N VAL A 217 -8.67 15.24 -2.00
CA VAL A 217 -7.73 14.88 -0.93
C VAL A 217 -7.30 16.12 -0.15
N ILE A 218 -6.85 17.17 -0.85
CA ILE A 218 -6.35 18.42 -0.23
C ILE A 218 -7.42 19.12 0.63
N ILE A 219 -8.69 19.06 0.22
CA ILE A 219 -9.79 19.79 0.87
C ILE A 219 -10.49 18.93 1.92
N LEU A 220 -10.85 17.69 1.58
CA LEU A 220 -11.73 16.85 2.38
C LEU A 220 -10.98 15.93 3.34
N PHE A 221 -9.69 15.65 3.11
CA PHE A 221 -8.90 14.67 3.89
C PHE A 221 -7.70 15.32 4.60
N LYS A 222 -7.85 16.57 5.06
CA LYS A 222 -6.76 17.36 5.69
C LYS A 222 -6.12 16.67 6.89
N ASP A 223 -6.91 15.87 7.61
CA ASP A 223 -6.50 15.06 8.75
C ASP A 223 -5.64 13.84 8.36
N VAL A 224 -5.73 13.37 7.12
CA VAL A 224 -4.92 12.27 6.59
C VAL A 224 -3.58 12.82 6.09
N ARG A 225 -2.72 13.27 7.00
CA ARG A 225 -1.45 13.97 6.67
C ARG A 225 -0.51 13.16 5.77
N GLY A 226 -0.54 11.83 5.85
CA GLY A 226 0.34 10.94 5.08
C GLY A 226 0.18 11.05 3.56
N VAL A 227 -1.00 11.46 3.06
CA VAL A 227 -1.29 11.55 1.62
C VAL A 227 -1.34 12.99 1.09
N GLN A 228 -1.37 13.98 1.98
CA GLN A 228 -1.51 15.39 1.62
C GLN A 228 -0.34 15.91 0.76
N ALA A 229 0.89 15.54 1.11
CA ALA A 229 2.08 15.95 0.37
C ALA A 229 2.07 15.41 -1.08
N GLU A 230 1.67 14.15 -1.27
CA GLU A 230 1.52 13.55 -2.61
C GLU A 230 0.43 14.26 -3.42
N ALA A 231 -0.73 14.52 -2.82
CA ALA A 231 -1.84 15.20 -3.50
C ALA A 231 -1.47 16.63 -3.93
N LEU A 232 -0.83 17.42 -3.05
CA LEU A 232 -0.36 18.77 -3.38
C LEU A 232 0.65 18.76 -4.53
N PHE A 233 1.59 17.82 -4.50
CA PHE A 233 2.59 17.66 -5.54
C PHE A 233 1.98 17.29 -6.89
N LYS A 234 1.09 16.30 -6.92
CA LYS A 234 0.43 15.88 -8.15
C LYS A 234 -0.52 16.94 -8.69
N ALA A 235 -1.21 17.68 -7.83
CA ALA A 235 -1.98 18.86 -8.24
C ALA A 235 -1.09 19.92 -8.89
N TRP A 236 0.05 20.25 -8.26
CA TRP A 236 1.04 21.17 -8.84
C TRP A 236 1.54 20.70 -10.20
N GLN A 237 1.98 19.45 -10.34
CA GLN A 237 2.46 18.90 -11.60
C GLN A 237 1.38 18.96 -12.70
N THR A 238 0.15 18.60 -12.34
CA THR A 238 -0.97 18.60 -13.28
C THR A 238 -1.29 20.02 -13.75
N LEU A 239 -1.39 21.00 -12.83
CA LEU A 239 -1.58 22.42 -13.14
C LEU A 239 -0.43 22.99 -13.99
N LYS A 240 0.83 22.68 -13.65
CA LYS A 240 2.02 23.08 -14.42
C LYS A 240 1.93 22.54 -15.85
N SER A 241 1.50 21.29 -16.03
CA SER A 241 1.32 20.67 -17.35
C SER A 241 0.16 21.25 -18.17
N MET A 242 -0.69 22.07 -17.54
CA MET A 242 -1.78 22.82 -18.16
C MET A 242 -1.44 24.31 -18.32
N SER A 243 -0.23 24.74 -17.93
CA SER A 243 0.19 26.14 -17.86
C SER A 243 -0.73 27.01 -16.99
N ASP A 244 -1.32 26.42 -15.94
CA ASP A 244 -2.22 27.15 -15.04
C ASP A 244 -1.43 27.99 -14.03
N PRO A 245 -1.69 29.31 -13.91
CA PRO A 245 -0.92 30.22 -13.05
C PRO A 245 -1.05 29.89 -11.56
N ARG A 246 -2.03 29.08 -11.16
CA ARG A 246 -2.21 28.66 -9.76
C ARG A 246 -1.22 27.58 -9.33
N ALA A 247 -0.46 26.99 -10.26
CA ALA A 247 0.47 25.88 -9.96
C ALA A 247 1.42 26.22 -8.80
N ASP A 248 2.04 27.41 -8.82
CA ASP A 248 3.04 27.79 -7.82
C ASP A 248 2.46 27.93 -6.41
N LYS A 249 1.17 28.25 -6.28
CA LYS A 249 0.49 28.27 -4.97
C LYS A 249 0.47 26.89 -4.32
N PHE A 250 0.26 25.83 -5.10
CA PHE A 250 0.26 24.45 -4.59
C PHE A 250 1.68 23.97 -4.24
N ARG A 251 2.67 24.35 -5.05
CA ARG A 251 4.08 24.10 -4.75
C ARG A 251 4.51 24.79 -3.44
N GLN A 252 4.16 26.06 -3.26
CA GLN A 252 4.49 26.81 -2.06
C GLN A 252 3.88 26.16 -0.81
N ARG A 253 2.59 25.81 -0.87
CA ARG A 253 1.93 25.08 0.23
C ARG A 253 2.59 23.74 0.53
N LEU A 254 3.01 22.98 -0.48
CA LEU A 254 3.75 21.72 -0.28
C LEU A 254 5.08 21.94 0.46
N VAL A 255 5.79 23.00 0.10
CA VAL A 255 7.07 23.37 0.72
C VAL A 255 6.90 23.81 2.16
N ASP A 256 5.88 24.62 2.43
CA ASP A 256 5.63 25.20 3.76
C ASP A 256 5.01 24.18 4.73
N GLU A 257 3.98 23.44 4.28
CA GLU A 257 3.24 22.52 5.14
C GLU A 257 3.95 21.16 5.30
N PHE A 258 4.82 20.77 4.37
CA PHE A 258 5.49 19.45 4.35
C PHE A 258 6.97 19.51 3.93
N PRO A 259 7.82 20.35 4.57
CA PRO A 259 9.20 20.60 4.14
C PRO A 259 10.11 19.37 4.12
N GLY A 260 9.84 18.38 4.99
CA GLY A 260 10.61 17.13 5.05
C GLY A 260 10.16 16.03 4.08
N SER A 261 9.00 16.22 3.41
CA SER A 261 8.44 15.20 2.52
C SER A 261 9.30 15.01 1.27
N LEU A 262 9.31 13.79 0.72
CA LEU A 262 9.97 13.51 -0.55
C LEU A 262 9.43 14.42 -1.66
N TYR A 263 8.11 14.58 -1.71
CA TYR A 263 7.43 15.40 -2.70
C TYR A 263 7.86 16.87 -2.63
N SER A 264 8.06 17.42 -1.42
CA SER A 264 8.62 18.75 -1.26
C SER A 264 10.03 18.84 -1.84
N LYS A 265 10.90 17.87 -1.55
CA LYS A 265 12.26 17.80 -2.12
C LYS A 265 12.24 17.74 -3.64
N GLN A 266 11.41 16.87 -4.22
CA GLN A 266 11.23 16.75 -5.67
C GLN A 266 10.72 18.04 -6.31
N SER A 267 9.81 18.75 -5.63
CA SER A 267 9.27 20.01 -6.14
C SER A 267 10.31 21.14 -6.18
N ARG A 268 11.40 21.04 -5.42
CA ARG A 268 12.49 22.03 -5.39
C ARG A 268 13.55 21.76 -6.47
N SER A 269 13.69 20.51 -6.91
CA SER A 269 14.72 20.09 -7.87
C SER A 269 14.36 20.27 -9.34
N GLY A 270 13.15 20.72 -9.67
CA GLY A 270 12.70 20.96 -11.06
C GLY A 270 11.76 22.13 -11.19
#